data_AF-U1GV13-F1
#
_entry.id   AF-U1GV13-F1
#
_cell.length_a   1.000
_cell.length_b   1.000
_cell.length_c   1.000
_cell.angle_alpha   90.00
_cell.angle_beta   90.00
_cell.angle_gamma   90.00
#
_symmetry.space_group_name_H-M   'P 1'
#
loop_
_entity.id
_entity.type
_entity.pdbx_description
1 polymer ?
#
loop_
_entity_poly.entity_id
_entity_poly.type
_entity_poly.pdbx_seq_one_letter_code
_entity_poly.pdbx_strand_id
1 'polypeptide(L)'
;MVIAKLPPPSVLDSENDSESESLDITKTPKKIYEIAQFAEQIQTDIEFDSKSELLVHKFIKGAMARVQSGAQAEADLEHTQLAEAARAARAKATRRTVQKGGIITVEKAKERIRLRTRREQESWEKKEYSRRQCPKRERPKFVRFYRAISAIARLRIASMNPEDQLEYQLSDEGGQ
;
A
#
# COMPACT_ATOMS: atom_id res chain seq x y z
N MET A 1 -30.77 33.62 21.62
CA MET A 1 -29.88 33.97 20.49
C MET A 1 -30.13 32.97 19.38
N VAL A 2 -30.72 33.42 18.27
CA VAL A 2 -31.01 32.58 17.10
C VAL A 2 -29.85 32.75 16.13
N ILE A 3 -29.09 31.68 15.89
CA ILE A 3 -28.00 31.69 14.90
C ILE A 3 -28.65 31.47 13.54
N ALA A 4 -28.72 32.53 12.73
CA ALA A 4 -29.19 32.47 11.37
C ALA A 4 -28.27 31.56 10.53
N LYS A 5 -28.85 30.56 9.89
CA LYS A 5 -28.16 29.60 9.02
C LYS A 5 -28.00 30.25 7.65
N LEU A 6 -26.78 30.67 7.31
CA LEU A 6 -26.45 31.22 5.99
C LEU A 6 -26.60 30.12 4.91
N PRO A 7 -27.14 30.44 3.73
CA PRO A 7 -27.14 29.51 2.60
C PRO A 7 -25.72 29.31 2.03
N PRO A 8 -25.43 28.14 1.45
CA PRO A 8 -24.13 27.88 0.83
C PRO A 8 -23.94 28.76 -0.41
N PRO A 9 -22.69 29.13 -0.75
CA PRO A 9 -22.41 29.91 -1.95
C PRO A 9 -22.82 29.12 -3.21
N SER A 10 -23.61 29.77 -4.04
CA SER A 10 -24.01 29.34 -5.38
C SER A 10 -22.76 29.11 -6.24
N VAL A 11 -22.60 27.89 -6.73
CA VAL A 11 -21.62 27.52 -7.75
C VAL A 11 -22.05 28.25 -9.02
N LEU A 12 -21.23 29.20 -9.48
CA LEU A 12 -21.38 29.78 -10.80
C LEU A 12 -20.91 28.75 -11.81
N ASP A 13 -21.85 28.20 -12.56
CA ASP A 13 -21.61 27.48 -13.80
C ASP A 13 -20.90 28.42 -14.77
N SER A 14 -19.62 28.17 -15.02
CA SER A 14 -18.90 28.73 -16.17
C SER A 14 -18.70 27.60 -17.17
N GLU A 15 -19.67 27.48 -18.06
CA GLU A 15 -19.49 26.83 -19.35
C GLU A 15 -18.41 27.60 -20.11
N ASN A 16 -17.25 26.96 -20.28
CA ASN A 16 -16.30 27.32 -21.31
C ASN A 16 -15.66 26.03 -21.79
N ASP A 17 -16.32 25.43 -22.77
CA ASP A 17 -15.77 24.39 -23.64
C ASP A 17 -14.62 25.03 -24.44
N SER A 18 -13.42 24.94 -23.88
CA SER A 18 -12.19 24.96 -24.67
C SER A 18 -11.69 23.53 -24.70
N GLU A 19 -11.94 22.83 -25.82
CA GLU A 19 -11.24 21.61 -26.18
C GLU A 19 -9.74 21.93 -26.36
N SER A 20 -9.02 22.09 -25.25
CA SER A 20 -7.61 21.81 -25.22
C SER A 20 -7.49 20.31 -25.05
N GLU A 21 -7.01 19.60 -26.09
CA GLU A 21 -6.41 18.28 -25.95
C GLU A 21 -5.36 18.36 -24.83
N SER A 22 -5.80 18.11 -23.61
CA SER A 22 -4.92 17.90 -22.49
C SER A 22 -4.24 16.58 -22.79
N LEU A 23 -3.02 16.64 -23.29
CA LEU A 23 -2.11 15.51 -23.24
C LEU A 23 -2.16 15.02 -21.80
N ASP A 24 -2.78 13.85 -21.59
CA ASP A 24 -2.77 13.12 -20.33
C ASP A 24 -1.33 12.71 -20.06
N ILE A 25 -0.55 13.67 -19.57
CA ILE A 25 0.83 13.49 -19.10
C ILE A 25 0.71 12.81 -17.73
N THR A 26 0.34 11.54 -17.79
CA THR A 26 0.60 10.56 -16.75
C THR A 26 2.09 10.60 -16.43
N LYS A 27 2.42 11.29 -15.34
CA LYS A 27 3.78 11.54 -14.84
C LYS A 27 4.45 10.21 -14.54
N THR A 28 5.35 9.81 -15.43
CA THR A 28 6.28 8.72 -15.21
C THR A 28 7.68 9.29 -15.41
N PRO A 29 8.69 8.85 -14.63
CA PRO A 29 10.04 9.40 -14.69
C PRO A 29 10.68 9.27 -16.08
N LYS A 30 10.26 8.28 -16.87
CA LYS A 30 10.66 8.12 -18.28
C LYS A 30 10.28 9.33 -19.15
N LYS A 31 9.12 9.95 -18.91
CA LYS A 31 8.67 11.14 -19.67
C LYS A 31 9.46 12.41 -19.33
N ILE A 32 10.06 12.51 -18.13
CA ILE A 32 10.92 13.65 -17.79
C ILE A 32 12.20 13.62 -18.64
N TYR A 33 12.76 12.44 -18.85
CA TYR A 33 13.91 12.24 -19.71
C TYR A 33 13.57 12.54 -21.18
N GLU A 34 12.40 12.11 -21.66
CA GLU A 34 11.91 12.44 -23.00
C GLU A 34 11.69 13.95 -23.18
N ILE A 35 11.16 14.66 -22.18
CA ILE A 35 11.02 16.12 -22.20
C ILE A 35 12.38 16.82 -22.22
N ALA A 36 13.35 16.32 -21.45
CA ALA A 36 14.72 16.86 -21.46
C ALA A 36 15.40 16.67 -22.82
N GLN A 37 15.28 15.48 -23.41
CA GLN A 37 15.80 15.19 -24.76
C GLN A 37 15.13 16.06 -25.83
N PHE A 38 13.81 16.25 -25.73
CA PHE A 38 13.08 17.10 -26.67
C PHE A 38 13.47 18.58 -26.52
N ALA A 39 13.73 19.05 -25.30
CA ALA A 39 14.22 20.40 -25.05
C ALA A 39 15.63 20.62 -25.60
N GLU A 40 16.52 19.62 -25.49
CA GLU A 40 17.85 19.65 -26.10
C GLU A 40 17.78 19.64 -27.64
N GLN A 41 16.87 18.86 -28.24
CA GLN A 41 16.65 18.86 -29.70
C GLN A 41 16.12 20.20 -30.23
N ILE A 42 15.22 20.86 -29.50
CA ILE A 42 14.74 22.20 -29.88
C ILE A 42 15.89 23.23 -29.86
N GLN A 43 16.87 23.05 -28.97
CA GLN A 43 18.05 23.93 -28.90
C GLN A 43 19.03 23.72 -30.07
N THR A 44 19.07 22.53 -30.69
CA THR A 44 20.02 22.24 -31.79
C THR A 44 19.49 22.61 -33.17
N ASP A 45 18.17 22.53 -33.38
CA ASP A 45 17.59 22.56 -34.74
C ASP A 45 17.11 23.95 -35.20
N ILE A 46 17.15 24.96 -34.33
CA ILE A 46 16.63 26.30 -34.63
C ILE A 46 17.69 27.35 -34.28
N GLU A 47 18.21 28.07 -35.28
CA GLU A 47 19.07 29.24 -35.09
C GLU A 47 18.23 30.37 -34.47
N PHE A 48 18.27 30.48 -33.15
CA PHE A 48 17.62 31.55 -32.43
C PHE A 48 18.50 32.80 -32.40
N ASP A 49 17.88 33.96 -32.53
CA ASP A 49 18.55 35.22 -32.22
C ASP A 49 18.93 35.25 -30.72
N SER A 50 20.02 35.92 -30.35
CA SER A 50 20.62 35.85 -28.99
C SER A 50 19.64 36.13 -27.83
N LYS A 51 18.60 36.93 -28.09
CA LYS A 51 17.54 37.23 -27.12
C LYS A 51 16.50 36.13 -26.99
N SER A 52 16.13 35.47 -28.09
CA SER A 52 15.18 34.33 -28.08
C SER A 52 15.79 33.12 -27.38
N GLU A 53 17.07 32.85 -27.57
CA GLU A 53 17.77 31.73 -26.94
C GLU A 53 17.76 31.85 -25.40
N LEU A 54 17.98 33.07 -24.88
CA LEU A 54 17.91 33.34 -23.44
C LEU A 54 16.50 33.13 -22.87
N LEU A 55 15.46 33.46 -23.64
CA LEU A 55 14.06 33.25 -23.23
C LEU A 55 13.70 31.77 -23.20
N VAL A 56 14.11 31.01 -24.22
CA VAL A 56 13.91 29.55 -24.28
C VAL A 56 14.64 28.86 -23.13
N HIS A 57 15.90 29.22 -22.87
CA HIS A 57 16.65 28.66 -21.75
C HIS A 57 16.00 28.97 -20.39
N LYS A 58 15.50 30.20 -20.18
CA LYS A 58 14.75 30.56 -18.96
C LYS A 58 13.44 29.78 -18.84
N PHE A 59 12.74 29.56 -19.96
CA PHE A 59 11.53 28.77 -20.00
C PHE A 59 11.78 27.31 -19.64
N ILE A 60 12.77 26.66 -20.26
CA ILE A 60 13.17 25.27 -19.96
C ILE A 60 13.54 25.13 -18.49
N LYS A 61 14.37 26.04 -17.97
CA LYS A 61 14.76 26.05 -16.56
C LYS A 61 13.56 26.19 -15.62
N GLY A 62 12.60 27.06 -15.96
CA GLY A 62 11.36 27.23 -15.21
C GLY A 62 10.47 25.98 -15.25
N ALA A 63 10.37 25.34 -16.42
CA ALA A 63 9.63 24.10 -16.60
C ALA A 63 10.24 22.96 -15.76
N MET A 64 11.56 22.77 -15.82
CA MET A 64 12.26 21.76 -15.02
C MET A 64 12.08 21.99 -13.52
N ALA A 65 12.18 23.24 -13.05
CA ALA A 65 11.96 23.56 -11.64
C ALA A 65 10.53 23.23 -11.17
N ARG A 66 9.52 23.50 -12.00
CA ARG A 66 8.13 23.12 -11.72
C ARG A 66 7.95 21.60 -11.67
N VAL A 67 8.56 20.87 -12.60
CA VAL A 67 8.52 19.40 -12.62
C VAL A 67 9.14 18.82 -11.36
N GLN A 68 10.30 19.31 -10.95
CA GLN A 68 10.98 18.88 -9.72
C GLN A 68 10.13 19.16 -8.48
N SER A 69 9.55 20.37 -8.38
CA SER A 69 8.64 20.73 -7.29
C SER A 69 7.39 19.85 -7.27
N GLY A 70 6.85 19.50 -8.44
CA GLY A 70 5.70 18.62 -8.56
C GLY A 70 6.02 17.19 -8.12
N ALA A 71 7.18 16.65 -8.53
CA ALA A 71 7.63 15.33 -8.11
C ALA A 71 7.86 15.26 -6.60
N GLN A 72 8.41 16.32 -6.00
CA GLN A 72 8.60 16.38 -4.56
C GLN A 72 7.28 16.47 -3.79
N ALA A 73 6.32 17.26 -4.29
CA ALA A 73 4.98 17.32 -3.70
C ALA A 73 4.24 15.97 -3.74
N GLU A 74 4.43 15.18 -4.80
CA GLU A 74 3.89 13.82 -4.89
C GLU A 74 4.53 12.88 -3.85
N ALA A 75 5.85 12.91 -3.71
CA ALA A 75 6.56 12.13 -2.69
C ALA A 75 6.12 12.50 -1.27
N ASP A 76 5.97 13.80 -0.97
CA ASP A 76 5.49 14.27 0.32
C ASP A 76 4.06 13.80 0.60
N LEU A 77 3.20 13.81 -0.41
CA LEU A 77 1.83 13.33 -0.31
C LEU A 77 1.78 11.83 0.00
N GLU A 78 2.57 11.01 -0.69
CA GLU A 78 2.70 9.57 -0.37
C GLU A 78 3.16 9.35 1.07
N HIS A 79 4.16 10.09 1.54
CA HIS A 79 4.63 10.01 2.92
C HIS A 79 3.54 10.40 3.93
N THR A 80 2.75 11.43 3.65
CA THR A 80 1.64 11.83 4.53
C THR A 80 0.55 10.76 4.58
N GLN A 81 0.18 10.16 3.45
CA GLN A 81 -0.81 9.08 3.41
C GLN A 81 -0.36 7.86 4.19
N LEU A 82 0.92 7.46 4.07
CA LEU A 82 1.49 6.37 4.85
C LEU A 82 1.47 6.68 6.36
N ALA A 83 1.81 7.91 6.74
CA ALA A 83 1.76 8.36 8.12
C ALA A 83 0.32 8.37 8.67
N GLU A 84 -0.66 8.79 7.89
CA GLU A 84 -2.09 8.75 8.26
C GLU A 84 -2.61 7.33 8.39
N ALA A 85 -2.26 6.44 7.46
CA ALA A 85 -2.60 5.02 7.54
C ALA A 85 -2.02 4.39 8.81
N ALA A 86 -0.77 4.72 9.16
CA ALA A 86 -0.15 4.27 10.41
C ALA A 86 -0.86 4.83 11.66
N ARG A 87 -1.25 6.11 11.67
CA ARG A 87 -2.05 6.70 12.76
C ARG A 87 -3.41 6.03 12.89
N ALA A 88 -4.10 5.79 11.78
CA ALA A 88 -5.40 5.12 11.75
C ALA A 88 -5.29 3.67 12.25
N ALA A 89 -4.23 2.95 11.87
CA ALA A 89 -3.94 1.60 12.37
C ALA A 89 -3.69 1.60 13.88
N ARG A 90 -2.88 2.54 14.39
CA ARG A 90 -2.66 2.71 15.83
C ARG A 90 -3.96 3.03 16.55
N ALA A 91 -4.78 3.95 16.05
CA ALA A 91 -6.07 4.29 16.63
C ALA A 91 -7.05 3.10 16.65
N LYS A 92 -7.03 2.26 15.62
CA LYS A 92 -7.81 1.00 15.60
C LYS A 92 -7.28 -0.01 16.62
N ALA A 93 -5.96 -0.16 16.75
CA ALA A 93 -5.33 -1.06 17.70
C ALA A 93 -5.52 -0.61 19.16
N THR A 94 -5.53 0.70 19.42
CA THR A 94 -5.77 1.29 20.73
C THR A 94 -7.25 1.55 21.04
N ARG A 95 -8.19 1.04 20.23
CA ARG A 95 -9.60 0.91 20.62
C ARG A 95 -9.73 -0.13 21.75
N ARG A 96 -9.17 0.17 22.92
CA ARG A 96 -9.85 -0.11 24.18
C ARG A 96 -11.17 0.64 24.06
N THR A 97 -12.24 -0.08 23.78
CA THR A 97 -13.59 0.40 24.05
C THR A 97 -13.66 0.66 25.54
N VAL A 98 -13.29 1.86 25.97
CA VAL A 98 -13.59 2.32 27.32
C VAL A 98 -15.10 2.35 27.36
N GLN A 99 -15.69 1.39 28.06
CA GLN A 99 -17.12 1.33 28.27
C GLN A 99 -17.49 2.66 28.93
N LYS A 100 -18.12 3.57 28.19
CA LYS A 100 -18.70 4.77 28.79
C LYS A 100 -19.58 4.28 29.94
N GLY A 101 -19.35 4.78 31.15
CA GLY A 101 -20.07 4.40 32.37
C GLY A 101 -21.53 4.85 32.36
N GLY A 102 -22.24 4.60 31.27
CA GLY A 102 -23.67 4.83 31.15
C GLY A 102 -24.44 3.73 31.85
N ILE A 103 -25.52 4.13 32.52
CA ILE A 103 -26.48 3.21 33.15
C ILE A 103 -27.15 2.41 32.03
N ILE A 104 -26.95 1.09 32.04
CA ILE A 104 -27.63 0.17 31.13
C ILE A 104 -28.95 -0.21 31.78
N THR A 105 -30.06 0.02 31.09
CA THR A 105 -31.37 -0.49 31.53
C THR A 105 -31.36 -2.02 31.51
N VAL A 106 -32.05 -2.64 32.48
CA VAL A 106 -32.05 -4.10 32.68
C VAL A 106 -32.42 -4.88 31.42
N GLU A 107 -33.34 -4.34 30.61
CA GLU A 107 -33.76 -4.94 29.33
C GLU A 107 -32.60 -5.01 28.32
N LYS A 108 -31.85 -3.91 28.15
CA LYS A 108 -30.67 -3.87 27.28
C LYS A 108 -29.56 -4.79 27.78
N ALA A 109 -29.44 -4.99 29.09
CA ALA A 109 -28.49 -5.95 29.65
C ALA A 109 -28.90 -7.40 29.32
N LYS A 110 -30.18 -7.75 29.51
CA LYS A 110 -30.72 -9.07 29.16
C LYS A 110 -30.56 -9.38 27.68
N GLU A 111 -30.82 -8.42 26.80
CA GLU A 111 -30.63 -8.57 25.36
C GLU A 111 -29.16 -8.82 25.00
N ARG A 112 -28.23 -8.08 25.63
CA ARG A 112 -26.79 -8.28 25.44
C ARG A 112 -26.33 -9.67 25.86
N ILE A 113 -26.86 -10.18 26.97
CA ILE A 113 -26.58 -11.54 27.46
C ILE A 113 -27.09 -12.56 26.44
N ARG A 114 -28.35 -12.45 25.99
CA ARG A 114 -28.92 -13.35 24.97
C ARG A 114 -28.09 -13.36 23.68
N LEU A 115 -27.69 -12.17 23.21
CA LEU A 115 -26.88 -12.04 22.00
C LEU A 115 -25.51 -12.69 22.15
N ARG A 116 -24.89 -12.56 23.33
CA ARG A 116 -23.61 -13.21 23.66
C ARG A 116 -23.76 -14.73 23.69
N THR A 117 -24.75 -15.25 24.39
CA THR A 117 -25.01 -16.69 24.48
C THR A 117 -25.26 -17.29 23.10
N ARG A 118 -26.03 -16.62 22.25
CA ARG A 118 -26.26 -17.05 20.85
C ARG A 118 -24.97 -17.09 20.03
N ARG A 119 -24.13 -16.05 20.11
CA ARG A 119 -22.84 -16.04 19.40
C ARG A 119 -21.89 -17.14 19.89
N GLU A 120 -21.88 -17.40 21.19
CA GLU A 120 -21.08 -18.48 21.77
C GLU A 120 -21.56 -19.83 21.24
N GLN A 121 -22.87 -20.10 21.23
CA GLN A 121 -23.48 -21.30 20.65
C GLN A 121 -23.14 -21.47 19.17
N GLU A 122 -23.33 -20.44 18.35
CA GLU A 122 -22.98 -20.47 16.91
C GLU A 122 -21.47 -20.76 16.69
N SER A 123 -20.60 -20.26 17.57
CA SER A 123 -19.16 -20.55 17.51
C SER A 123 -18.84 -22.00 17.87
N TRP A 124 -19.55 -22.57 18.84
CA TRP A 124 -19.41 -23.96 19.25
C TRP A 124 -19.89 -24.90 18.16
N GLU A 125 -21.05 -24.62 17.58
CA GLU A 125 -21.61 -25.38 16.46
C GLU A 125 -20.69 -25.35 15.24
N LYS A 126 -20.13 -24.19 14.89
CA LYS A 126 -19.15 -24.09 13.79
C LYS A 126 -17.88 -24.91 14.09
N LYS A 127 -17.34 -24.83 15.30
CA LYS A 127 -16.16 -25.62 15.70
C LYS A 127 -16.45 -27.11 15.66
N GLU A 128 -17.63 -27.52 16.10
CA GLU A 128 -18.04 -28.92 16.12
C GLU A 128 -18.27 -29.44 14.70
N TYR A 129 -18.90 -28.64 13.84
CA TYR A 129 -19.04 -28.93 12.41
C TYR A 129 -17.67 -29.09 11.74
N SER A 130 -16.73 -28.17 11.95
CA SER A 130 -15.36 -28.29 11.42
C SER A 130 -14.63 -29.53 11.94
N ARG A 131 -14.83 -29.91 13.20
CA ARG A 131 -14.26 -31.14 13.76
C ARG A 131 -14.85 -32.42 13.16
N ARG A 132 -16.15 -32.42 12.83
CA ARG A 132 -16.83 -33.55 12.19
C ARG A 132 -16.47 -33.67 10.70
N GLN A 133 -16.33 -32.54 10.01
CA GLN A 133 -16.04 -32.48 8.57
C GLN A 133 -14.56 -32.70 8.23
N CYS A 134 -13.64 -32.37 9.13
CA CYS A 134 -12.23 -32.68 8.97
C CYS A 134 -11.89 -33.96 9.74
N PRO A 135 -11.94 -35.16 9.12
CA PRO A 135 -11.33 -36.32 9.75
C PRO A 135 -9.89 -35.95 10.08
N LYS A 136 -9.43 -36.30 11.29
CA LYS A 136 -8.04 -36.11 11.70
C LYS A 136 -7.18 -36.81 10.63
N ARG A 137 -6.65 -36.03 9.67
CA ARG A 137 -5.74 -36.57 8.66
C ARG A 137 -4.54 -37.07 9.42
N GLU A 138 -4.48 -38.37 9.67
CA GLU A 138 -3.24 -39.01 10.06
C GLU A 138 -2.24 -38.63 8.99
N ARG A 139 -1.30 -37.74 9.33
CA ARG A 139 -0.26 -37.38 8.39
C ARG A 139 0.42 -38.69 8.03
N PRO A 140 0.50 -39.07 6.73
CA PRO A 140 1.06 -40.35 6.35
C PRO A 140 2.45 -40.46 6.96
N LYS A 141 2.79 -41.63 7.51
CA LYS A 141 4.05 -41.88 8.24
C LYS A 141 5.28 -41.39 7.45
N PHE A 142 5.20 -41.47 6.12
CA PHE A 142 6.16 -40.94 5.16
C PHE A 142 6.44 -39.42 5.33
N VAL A 143 5.44 -38.57 5.53
CA VAL A 143 5.65 -37.12 5.72
C VAL A 143 6.38 -36.82 7.03
N ARG A 144 6.18 -37.64 8.07
CA ARG A 144 6.94 -37.53 9.32
C ARG A 144 8.39 -37.99 9.12
N PHE A 145 8.59 -39.07 8.37
CA PHE A 145 9.91 -39.60 8.03
C PHE A 145 10.73 -38.58 7.21
N TYR A 146 10.16 -38.01 6.15
CA TYR A 146 10.86 -36.98 5.36
C TYR A 146 11.11 -35.70 6.15
N ARG A 147 10.19 -35.27 7.02
CA ARG A 147 10.46 -34.15 7.93
C ARG A 147 11.63 -34.43 8.88
N ALA A 148 11.74 -35.64 9.42
CA ALA A 148 12.85 -36.02 10.27
C ALA A 148 14.17 -36.04 9.48
N ILE A 149 14.18 -36.62 8.28
CA ILE A 149 15.35 -36.62 7.39
C ILE A 149 15.74 -35.20 7.01
N SER A 150 14.80 -34.36 6.58
CA SER A 150 15.07 -32.97 6.23
C SER A 150 15.59 -32.16 7.42
N ALA A 151 15.11 -32.42 8.63
CA ALA A 151 15.64 -31.78 9.84
C ALA A 151 17.07 -32.21 10.14
N ILE A 152 17.38 -33.51 10.02
CA ILE A 152 18.75 -34.04 10.19
C ILE A 152 19.68 -33.47 9.13
N ALA A 153 19.26 -33.40 7.87
CA ALA A 153 20.04 -32.82 6.78
C ALA A 153 20.35 -31.34 7.04
N ARG A 154 19.36 -30.55 7.49
CA ARG A 154 19.59 -29.13 7.86
C ARG A 154 20.58 -28.96 9.00
N LEU A 155 20.50 -29.79 10.03
CA LEU A 155 21.45 -29.75 11.15
C LEU A 155 22.86 -30.14 10.68
N ARG A 156 22.97 -31.14 9.79
CA ARG A 156 24.24 -31.55 9.22
C ARG A 156 24.87 -30.43 8.39
N ILE A 157 24.10 -29.82 7.49
CA ILE A 157 24.57 -28.66 6.69
C ILE A 157 25.00 -27.51 7.60
N ALA A 158 24.22 -27.19 8.64
CA ALA A 158 24.57 -26.15 9.60
C ALA A 158 25.84 -26.45 10.41
N SER A 159 26.25 -27.72 10.51
CA SER A 159 27.49 -28.14 11.18
C SER A 159 28.69 -28.26 10.25
N MET A 160 28.52 -28.10 8.94
CA MET A 160 29.61 -28.15 7.95
C MET A 160 30.36 -26.82 7.90
N ASN A 161 31.64 -26.87 7.49
CA ASN A 161 32.41 -25.66 7.24
C ASN A 161 31.77 -24.87 6.09
N PRO A 162 31.84 -23.52 6.11
CA PRO A 162 31.19 -22.68 5.11
C PRO A 162 31.70 -22.93 3.67
N GLU A 163 32.93 -23.40 3.51
CA GLU A 163 33.50 -23.80 2.21
C GLU A 163 32.81 -25.06 1.65
N ASP A 164 32.56 -26.06 2.49
CA ASP A 164 31.85 -27.30 2.11
C ASP A 164 30.36 -27.04 1.80
N GLN A 165 29.76 -26.01 2.41
CA GLN A 165 28.37 -25.60 2.14
C GLN A 165 28.21 -25.01 0.74
N LEU A 166 29.21 -24.26 0.27
CA LEU A 166 29.25 -23.68 -1.09
C LEU A 166 29.39 -24.77 -2.16
N GLU A 167 30.23 -25.78 -1.92
CA GLU A 167 30.39 -26.92 -2.82
C GLU A 167 29.11 -27.76 -2.91
N TYR A 168 28.41 -27.97 -1.79
CA TYR A 168 27.13 -28.66 -1.76
C TYR A 168 26.03 -27.91 -2.54
N GLN A 169 25.98 -26.57 -2.46
CA GLN A 169 25.02 -25.76 -3.23
C GLN A 169 25.29 -25.78 -4.74
N LEU A 170 26.56 -25.76 -5.15
CA LEU A 170 26.96 -25.84 -6.56
C LEU A 170 26.67 -27.22 -7.19
N SER A 171 26.66 -28.27 -6.37
CA SER A 171 26.37 -29.64 -6.80
C SER A 171 24.90 -29.86 -7.17
N ASP A 172 23.97 -29.17 -6.51
CA ASP A 172 22.52 -29.30 -6.75
C ASP A 172 22.04 -28.51 -7.99
N GLU A 173 22.76 -27.46 -8.42
CA GLU A 173 22.41 -26.66 -9.61
C GLU A 173 22.84 -27.32 -10.95
N GLY A 174 23.67 -28.36 -10.92
CA GLY A 174 24.18 -29.07 -12.10
C GLY A 174 23.32 -30.24 -12.61
N GLY A 175 22.19 -30.53 -11.98
CA GLY A 175 21.31 -31.65 -12.32
C GLY A 175 20.05 -31.21 -13.07
N GLN A 176 20.18 -30.88 -14.36
CA GLN A 176 19.07 -30.90 -15.33
C GLN A 176 19.23 -32.06 -16.31
#